data_AF-A0A6G0K5A7-F1
#
_entry.id   AF-A0A6G0K5A7-F1
#
_cell.length_a   1.000
_cell.length_b   1.000
_cell.length_c   1.000
_cell.angle_alpha   90.00
_cell.angle_beta   90.00
_cell.angle_gamma   90.00
#
_symmetry.space_group_name_H-M   'P 1'
#
loop_
_entity.id
_entity.type
_entity.pdbx_description
1 polymer ?
#
loop_
_entity_poly.entity_id
_entity_poly.type
_entity_poly.pdbx_seq_one_letter_code
_entity_poly.pdbx_strand_id
1 'polypeptide(L)'
;MQARQQDSAPIVQPDNETFRQLNFIDRQAQQHQQELSAVTATTASPTRRIHIRLNDVEVPIDLNIHELRQALGLPGYDLCPPFRSRIIPATAEPHDVADDDHAEEKEDGGSDENEEANAEAKEDHNSREGTLV
;
A
#
# COMPACT_ATOMS: atom_id res chain seq x y z
N MET A 1 9.30 -41.52 -17.28
CA MET A 1 9.13 -42.74 -16.44
C MET A 1 9.71 -42.43 -15.07
N GLN A 2 8.89 -42.37 -14.01
CA GLN A 2 9.41 -42.39 -12.64
C GLN A 2 9.31 -43.81 -12.13
N ALA A 3 10.46 -44.46 -11.94
CA ALA A 3 10.54 -45.76 -11.31
C ALA A 3 10.15 -45.60 -9.83
N ARG A 4 9.28 -46.48 -9.32
CA ARG A 4 8.99 -46.57 -7.89
C ARG A 4 10.31 -46.84 -7.16
N GLN A 5 10.68 -45.96 -6.23
CA GLN A 5 11.84 -46.18 -5.37
C GLN A 5 11.62 -47.48 -4.57
N GLN A 6 12.69 -48.24 -4.34
CA GLN A 6 12.65 -49.49 -3.57
C GLN A 6 12.19 -49.19 -2.13
N ASP A 7 11.46 -50.10 -1.49
CA ASP A 7 10.87 -49.88 -0.14
C ASP A 7 11.90 -49.58 0.98
N SER A 8 13.18 -49.80 0.72
CA SER A 8 14.29 -49.47 1.63
C SER A 8 14.98 -48.13 1.31
N ALA A 9 14.48 -47.37 0.32
CA ALA A 9 15.07 -46.09 -0.05
C ALA A 9 14.86 -45.04 1.05
N PRO A 10 15.90 -44.28 1.44
CA PRO A 10 15.75 -43.24 2.44
C PRO A 10 14.80 -42.15 1.94
N ILE A 11 13.87 -41.73 2.81
CA ILE A 11 12.98 -40.60 2.55
C ILE A 11 13.84 -39.33 2.60
N VAL A 12 14.13 -38.77 1.43
CA VAL A 12 14.87 -37.51 1.30
C VAL A 12 13.88 -36.41 0.96
N GLN A 13 13.93 -35.32 1.72
CA GLN A 13 13.13 -34.13 1.46
C GLN A 13 13.53 -33.55 0.09
N PRO A 14 12.57 -33.37 -0.85
CA PRO A 14 12.86 -32.76 -2.14
C PRO A 14 13.41 -31.35 -1.97
N ASP A 15 14.53 -31.03 -2.62
CA ASP A 15 15.10 -29.67 -2.64
C ASP A 15 14.67 -28.90 -3.90
N ASN A 16 13.35 -28.88 -4.16
CA ASN A 16 12.78 -28.10 -5.26
C ASN A 16 12.15 -26.80 -4.73
N GLU A 17 11.95 -25.84 -5.63
CA GLU A 17 11.40 -24.52 -5.28
C GLU A 17 10.04 -24.61 -4.58
N THR A 18 9.17 -25.54 -5.00
CA THR A 18 7.86 -25.75 -4.36
C THR A 18 8.02 -26.20 -2.89
N PHE A 19 8.96 -27.10 -2.61
CA PHE A 19 9.20 -27.59 -1.25
C PHE A 19 9.84 -26.52 -0.39
N ARG A 20 10.75 -25.71 -0.95
CA ARG A 20 11.32 -24.54 -0.27
C ARG A 20 10.24 -23.51 0.08
N GLN A 21 9.34 -23.23 -0.86
CA GLN A 21 8.20 -22.33 -0.64
C GLN A 21 7.25 -22.87 0.44
N LEU A 22 6.91 -24.15 0.40
CA LEU A 22 6.08 -24.77 1.45
C LEU A 22 6.77 -24.69 2.81
N ASN A 23 8.06 -24.99 2.89
CA ASN A 23 8.81 -24.89 4.14
C ASN A 23 8.86 -23.44 4.67
N PHE A 24 8.98 -22.46 3.77
CA PHE A 24 8.92 -21.04 4.12
C PHE A 24 7.54 -20.66 4.69
N ILE A 25 6.46 -21.07 4.01
CA ILE A 25 5.08 -20.83 4.47
C ILE A 25 4.85 -21.48 5.84
N ASP A 26 5.28 -22.72 6.03
CA ASP A 26 5.13 -23.45 7.29
C ASP A 26 5.87 -22.74 8.44
N ARG A 27 7.10 -22.29 8.20
CA ARG A 27 7.87 -21.50 9.19
C ARG A 27 7.17 -20.20 9.52
N GLN A 28 6.69 -19.48 8.50
CA GLN A 28 6.00 -18.21 8.69
C GLN A 28 4.69 -18.41 9.47
N ALA A 29 3.93 -19.46 9.18
CA ALA A 29 2.70 -19.79 9.90
C ALA A 29 2.97 -20.08 11.38
N GLN A 30 4.04 -20.82 11.68
CA GLN A 30 4.46 -21.09 13.07
C GLN A 30 4.86 -19.81 13.80
N GLN A 31 5.63 -18.93 13.16
CA GLN A 31 6.01 -17.63 13.72
C GLN A 31 4.77 -16.77 14.01
N HIS A 32 3.85 -16.64 13.06
CA HIS A 32 2.61 -15.91 13.25
C HIS A 32 1.76 -16.48 14.39
N GLN A 33 1.68 -17.80 14.52
CA GLN A 33 0.92 -18.42 15.60
C GLN A 33 1.53 -18.12 16.98
N GLN A 34 2.86 -18.12 17.08
CA GLN A 34 3.57 -17.73 18.30
C GLN A 34 3.30 -16.27 18.65
N GLU A 35 3.42 -15.35 17.68
CA GLU A 35 3.15 -13.92 17.90
C GLU A 35 1.70 -13.66 18.31
N LEU A 36 0.73 -14.30 17.63
CA LEU A 36 -0.68 -14.20 17.99
C LEU A 36 -0.95 -14.76 19.39
N SER A 37 -0.31 -15.85 19.78
CA SER A 37 -0.46 -16.41 21.14
C SER A 37 0.11 -15.48 22.22
N ALA A 38 1.21 -14.78 21.94
CA ALA A 38 1.81 -13.81 22.85
C ALA A 38 0.96 -12.53 22.99
N VAL A 39 0.36 -12.05 21.89
CA VAL A 39 -0.57 -10.92 21.91
C VAL A 39 -1.87 -11.29 22.59
N THR A 40 -2.48 -12.43 22.24
CA THR A 40 -3.74 -12.86 22.86
C THR A 40 -3.59 -13.11 24.36
N ALA A 41 -2.45 -13.60 24.83
CA ALA A 41 -2.16 -13.72 26.25
C ALA A 41 -2.10 -12.35 26.97
N THR A 42 -1.59 -11.31 26.30
CA THR A 42 -1.56 -9.93 26.85
C THR A 42 -2.88 -9.18 26.67
N THR A 43 -3.74 -9.58 25.73
CA THR A 43 -5.08 -9.02 25.51
C THR A 43 -6.21 -9.88 26.07
N ALA A 44 -5.89 -10.89 26.88
CA ALA A 44 -6.87 -11.84 27.43
C ALA A 44 -7.92 -11.18 28.34
N SER A 45 -7.66 -9.96 28.82
CA SER A 45 -8.65 -9.19 29.58
C SER A 45 -9.77 -8.72 28.64
N PRO A 46 -11.04 -9.06 28.92
CA PRO A 46 -12.18 -8.59 28.13
C PRO A 46 -12.35 -7.07 28.22
N THR A 47 -11.84 -6.47 29.30
CA THR A 47 -11.84 -5.04 29.54
C THR A 47 -10.47 -4.43 29.32
N ARG A 48 -10.45 -3.23 28.72
CA ARG A 48 -9.24 -2.44 28.50
C ARG A 48 -9.43 -1.04 29.03
N ARG A 49 -8.43 -0.55 29.77
CA ARG A 49 -8.43 0.81 30.28
C ARG A 49 -8.12 1.79 29.15
N ILE A 50 -9.02 2.73 28.93
CA ILE A 50 -8.80 3.86 28.04
C ILE A 50 -8.87 5.16 28.83
N HIS A 51 -8.36 6.23 28.24
CA HIS A 51 -8.41 7.57 28.81
C HIS A 51 -9.33 8.42 27.94
N ILE A 52 -10.34 9.03 28.55
CA ILE A 52 -11.26 9.95 27.88
C ILE A 52 -11.10 11.35 28.48
N ARG A 53 -11.37 12.40 27.68
CA ARG A 53 -11.45 13.77 28.20
C ARG A 53 -12.90 14.16 28.42
N LEU A 54 -13.24 14.55 29.64
CA LEU A 54 -14.53 15.11 30.03
C LEU A 54 -14.29 16.46 30.70
N ASN A 55 -14.83 17.55 30.13
CA ASN A 55 -14.66 18.91 30.65
C ASN A 55 -13.19 19.27 30.95
N ASP A 56 -12.29 18.97 30.00
CA ASP A 56 -10.83 19.14 30.12
C ASP A 56 -10.11 18.32 31.20
N VAL A 57 -10.80 17.37 31.83
CA VAL A 57 -10.20 16.42 32.76
C VAL A 57 -10.05 15.06 32.09
N GLU A 58 -8.86 14.47 32.21
CA GLU A 58 -8.58 13.11 31.73
C GLU A 58 -9.07 12.08 32.75
N VAL A 59 -9.98 11.22 32.33
CA VAL A 59 -10.62 10.21 33.19
C VAL A 59 -10.31 8.82 32.63
N PRO A 60 -9.68 7.93 33.43
CA PRO A 60 -9.47 6.55 33.04
C PRO A 60 -10.78 5.75 33.21
N ILE A 61 -11.18 5.02 32.17
CA ILE A 61 -12.36 4.15 32.19
C ILE A 61 -12.00 2.76 31.65
N ASP A 62 -12.60 1.72 32.24
CA ASP A 62 -12.45 0.35 31.75
C ASP A 62 -13.61 0.03 30.81
N LEU A 63 -13.29 -0.34 29.57
CA LEU A 63 -14.28 -0.67 28.54
C LEU A 63 -14.14 -2.10 28.06
N ASN A 64 -15.28 -2.77 27.86
CA ASN A 64 -15.32 -4.05 27.17
C ASN A 64 -15.06 -3.84 25.67
N ILE A 65 -13.95 -4.38 25.18
CA ILE A 65 -13.55 -4.20 23.77
C ILE A 65 -14.49 -4.93 22.81
N HIS A 66 -15.10 -6.04 23.23
CA HIS A 66 -16.04 -6.78 22.40
C HIS A 66 -17.31 -5.98 22.13
N GLU A 67 -17.90 -5.40 23.18
CA GLU A 67 -19.10 -4.56 23.04
C GLU A 67 -18.81 -3.27 22.25
N LEU A 68 -17.65 -2.65 22.50
CA LEU A 68 -17.22 -1.48 21.73
C LEU A 68 -17.09 -1.81 20.24
N ARG A 69 -16.49 -2.96 19.89
CA ARG A 69 -16.38 -3.40 18.50
C ARG A 69 -17.75 -3.62 17.87
N GLN A 70 -18.66 -4.30 18.57
CA GLN A 70 -20.02 -4.51 18.09
C GLN A 70 -20.75 -3.19 17.83
N ALA A 71 -20.66 -2.24 18.76
CA ALA A 71 -21.29 -0.92 18.62
C ALA A 71 -20.71 -0.12 17.44
N LEU A 72 -19.42 -0.28 17.16
CA LEU A 72 -18.73 0.37 16.03
C LEU A 72 -18.83 -0.43 14.71
N GLY A 73 -19.47 -1.60 14.70
CA GLY A 73 -19.52 -2.48 13.52
C GLY A 73 -18.15 -3.05 13.12
N LEU A 74 -17.19 -3.09 14.05
CA LEU A 74 -15.85 -3.60 13.80
C LEU A 74 -15.79 -5.13 13.87
N PRO A 75 -14.92 -5.76 13.09
CA PRO A 75 -14.74 -7.20 13.13
C PRO A 75 -14.23 -7.69 14.50
N GLY A 76 -14.51 -8.95 14.80
CA GLY A 76 -14.06 -9.60 16.04
C GLY A 76 -12.55 -9.83 16.12
N TYR A 77 -11.82 -9.66 15.02
CA TYR A 77 -10.36 -9.76 14.98
C TYR A 77 -9.69 -8.39 15.06
N ASP A 78 -8.40 -8.37 15.41
CA ASP A 78 -7.62 -7.14 15.50
C ASP A 78 -7.37 -6.54 14.11
N LEU A 79 -7.63 -5.24 13.97
CA LEU A 79 -7.39 -4.50 12.73
C LEU A 79 -5.89 -4.35 12.40
N CYS A 80 -5.04 -4.44 13.44
CA CYS A 80 -3.60 -4.35 13.31
C CYS A 80 -2.95 -5.62 13.87
N PRO A 81 -2.87 -6.71 13.09
CA PRO A 81 -2.15 -7.90 13.49
C PRO A 81 -0.67 -7.59 13.72
N PRO A 82 0.01 -8.28 14.65
CA PRO A 82 1.41 -8.00 15.00
C PRO A 82 2.39 -8.16 13.81
N PHE A 83 2.05 -9.03 12.86
CA PHE A 83 2.87 -9.34 11.68
C PHE A 83 2.64 -8.39 10.50
N ARG A 84 1.72 -7.41 10.60
CA ARG A 84 1.62 -6.34 9.59
C ARG A 84 2.48 -5.18 10.05
N SER A 85 3.64 -5.01 9.41
CA SER A 85 4.45 -3.82 9.59
C SER A 85 3.59 -2.60 9.30
N ARG A 86 3.76 -1.54 10.12
CA ARG A 86 3.03 -0.30 9.93
C ARG A 86 3.53 0.32 8.62
N ILE A 87 2.74 0.20 7.54
CA ILE A 87 2.99 0.93 6.30
C ILE A 87 2.50 2.36 6.54
N ILE A 88 3.17 3.09 7.44
CA ILE A 88 3.14 4.55 7.41
C ILE A 88 4.47 4.90 6.78
N PRO A 89 4.56 5.06 5.44
CA PRO A 89 5.67 5.81 4.89
C PRO A 89 5.70 7.14 5.63
N ALA A 90 6.89 7.60 6.02
CA ALA A 90 7.07 8.96 6.51
C ALA A 90 6.32 9.86 5.52
N THR A 91 5.31 10.58 6.01
CA THR A 91 4.39 11.40 5.22
C THR A 91 5.16 12.10 4.12
N ALA A 92 5.09 11.55 2.90
CA ALA A 92 5.49 12.30 1.74
C ALA A 92 4.48 13.44 1.65
N GLU A 93 4.98 14.67 1.53
CA GLU A 93 4.06 15.79 1.35
C GLU A 93 3.18 15.49 0.13
N PRO A 94 1.85 15.63 0.25
CA PRO A 94 0.97 15.46 -0.90
C PRO A 94 1.41 16.46 -1.96
N HIS A 95 1.81 15.94 -3.13
CA HIS A 95 2.09 16.75 -4.30
C HIS A 95 1.18 16.25 -5.42
N ASP A 96 0.71 17.20 -6.24
CA ASP A 96 -0.08 16.86 -7.43
C ASP A 96 0.81 16.09 -8.41
N VAL A 97 0.33 14.93 -8.83
CA VAL A 97 0.93 14.14 -9.91
C VAL A 97 0.21 14.49 -11.21
N ALA A 98 0.98 14.74 -12.27
CA ALA A 98 0.42 14.97 -13.59
C ALA A 98 -0.20 13.67 -14.12
N ASP A 99 -1.39 13.76 -14.71
CA ASP A 99 -2.08 12.64 -15.35
C ASP A 99 -1.56 12.45 -16.78
N ASP A 100 -0.33 11.95 -16.88
CA ASP A 100 0.36 11.75 -18.16
C ASP A 100 -0.22 10.56 -18.96
N ASP A 101 -0.86 9.60 -18.27
CA ASP A 101 -1.42 8.39 -18.88
C ASP A 101 -2.74 8.65 -19.65
N HIS A 102 -3.41 9.76 -19.35
CA HIS A 102 -4.62 10.24 -20.03
C HIS A 102 -4.37 11.45 -20.92
N ALA A 103 -3.10 11.84 -21.13
CA ALA A 103 -2.77 12.83 -22.13
C ALA A 103 -3.23 12.29 -23.48
N GLU A 104 -4.32 12.86 -24.01
CA GLU A 104 -4.82 12.55 -25.35
C GLU A 104 -3.62 12.57 -26.30
N GLU A 105 -3.30 11.41 -26.89
CA GLU A 105 -2.41 11.35 -28.04
C GLU A 105 -3.02 12.32 -29.04
N LYS A 106 -2.39 13.49 -29.18
CA LYS A 106 -2.77 14.45 -30.21
C LYS A 106 -2.64 13.68 -31.52
N GLU A 107 -3.78 13.29 -32.07
CA GLU A 107 -3.88 12.63 -33.36
C GLU A 107 -2.97 13.39 -34.33
N ASP A 108 -1.95 12.70 -34.83
CA ASP A 108 -1.11 13.15 -35.93
C ASP A 108 -2.02 13.22 -37.17
N GLY A 109 -2.73 14.34 -37.28
CA GLY A 109 -3.61 14.67 -38.39
C GLY A 109 -2.79 14.96 -39.63
N GLY A 110 -2.29 13.90 -40.26
CA GLY A 110 -1.75 13.96 -41.60
C GLY A 110 -2.80 14.50 -42.57
N SER A 111 -2.49 15.62 -43.21
CA SER A 111 -3.09 15.99 -44.49
C SER A 111 -2.06 16.73 -45.33
N ASP A 112 -1.58 16.01 -46.34
CA ASP A 112 -0.77 16.49 -47.45
C ASP A 112 -1.58 17.43 -48.36
N GLU A 113 -0.85 18.41 -48.91
CA GLU A 113 -1.04 19.13 -50.18
C GLU A 113 -2.23 20.09 -50.37
N ASN A 114 -1.93 21.40 -50.40
CA ASN A 114 -1.91 22.13 -51.69
C ASN A 114 -1.26 23.52 -51.60
N GLU A 115 -0.42 23.81 -52.60
CA GLU A 115 0.17 25.11 -52.94
C GLU A 115 -0.91 26.15 -53.28
N GLU A 116 -0.75 27.39 -52.79
CA GLU A 116 -0.80 28.57 -53.66
C GLU A 116 -0.16 29.79 -52.99
N ALA A 117 0.71 30.45 -53.76
CA ALA A 117 1.53 31.58 -53.33
C ALA A 117 0.72 32.87 -53.15
N ASN A 118 1.08 33.67 -52.14
CA ASN A 118 1.06 35.11 -52.31
C ASN A 118 2.17 35.77 -51.49
N ALA A 119 2.99 36.57 -52.18
CA ALA A 119 4.11 37.32 -51.64
C ALA A 119 3.69 38.78 -51.47
N GLU A 120 4.02 39.36 -50.31
CA GLU A 120 4.17 40.80 -49.98
C GLU A 120 3.77 40.98 -48.50
N ALA A 121 4.42 41.76 -47.65
CA ALA A 121 5.59 42.60 -47.76
C ALA A 121 6.20 42.73 -46.35
N LYS A 122 7.50 43.04 -46.32
CA LYS A 122 8.24 43.40 -45.11
C LYS A 122 7.64 44.65 -44.48
N GLU A 123 7.57 44.69 -43.15
CA GLU A 123 7.88 45.92 -42.44
C GLU A 123 8.41 45.62 -41.03
N ASP A 124 9.72 45.87 -40.89
CA ASP A 124 10.41 46.05 -39.64
C ASP A 124 9.75 47.19 -38.85
N HIS A 125 9.38 46.95 -37.59
CA HIS A 125 9.32 48.03 -36.60
C HIS A 125 9.90 47.58 -35.25
N ASN A 126 11.20 47.82 -35.16
CA ASN A 126 11.94 48.14 -33.95
C ASN A 126 11.26 49.27 -33.16
N SER A 127 10.93 49.03 -31.89
CA SER A 127 10.89 49.98 -30.76
C SER A 127 10.34 49.25 -29.53
N ARG A 128 10.71 49.50 -28.28
CA ARG A 128 11.79 50.24 -27.64
C ARG A 128 11.57 49.99 -26.13
N GLU A 129 12.66 49.72 -25.42
CA GLU A 129 12.96 49.96 -23.99
C GLU A 129 11.82 50.25 -23.00
N GLY A 130 11.89 49.61 -21.82
CA GLY A 130 11.08 49.98 -20.67
C GLY A 130 11.47 49.26 -19.37
N THR A 131 12.71 49.45 -18.91
CA THR A 131 13.14 49.23 -17.52
C THR A 131 12.32 50.10 -16.56
N LEU A 132 11.85 49.57 -15.42
CA LEU A 132 12.08 50.17 -14.09
C LEU A 132 11.62 49.24 -12.95
N VAL A 133 12.59 48.94 -12.08
CA VAL A 133 12.57 48.71 -10.62
C VAL A 133 11.34 48.07 -9.98
#